data_AF-A0A5C9AX44-F1
#
_entry.id   AF-A0A5C9AX44-F1
#
_cell.length_a   1.000
_cell.length_b   1.000
_cell.length_c   1.000
_cell.angle_alpha   90.00
_cell.angle_beta   90.00
_cell.angle_gamma   90.00
#
_symmetry.space_group_name_H-M   'P 1'
#
loop_
_entity.id
_entity.type
_entity.pdbx_description
1 polymer ?
#
loop_
_entity_poly.entity_id
_entity_poly.type
_entity_poly.pdbx_seq_one_letter_code
_entity_poly.pdbx_strand_id
1 'polypeptide(L)'
;MYEGGFQIDIDNLTLRSMPGEWAVIESPLTQFTDGHQNSVIRYSFDVEGGRLENLEITGGYYYGVMFWDWWDSNFDAGSTHMGASGVTLDGIKIHDTGVDGIKITPAANDITILNSEIYNTGRRTKSSADGIDNNNGDRMIARGNYIHDVPGIGILTSGGTEGSLIEQNFVEDTGGAGIVNGFYTELEWIEPDANPGHFASIDTIVRNNIVVDAGQAGIGIYGALNAQVYNNTLVNAADDAQAPIQFGG
;
A
#
# COMPACT_ATOMS: atom_id res chain seq x y z
N MET A 1 -24.78 4.63 -11.67
CA MET A 1 -23.32 4.75 -11.54
C MET A 1 -23.04 6.15 -11.01
N TYR A 2 -22.42 6.25 -9.84
CA TYR A 2 -21.93 7.51 -9.31
C TYR A 2 -20.73 7.97 -10.14
N GLU A 3 -20.56 9.27 -10.34
CA GLU A 3 -19.48 9.89 -11.12
C GLU A 3 -18.16 9.90 -10.34
N GLY A 4 -17.69 8.74 -9.88
CA GLY A 4 -16.37 8.60 -9.24
C GLY A 4 -16.44 7.83 -7.93
N GLY A 5 -15.28 7.71 -7.27
CA GLY A 5 -15.22 7.19 -5.92
C GLY A 5 -15.80 8.16 -4.90
N PHE A 6 -15.80 7.75 -3.64
CA PHE A 6 -16.27 8.60 -2.55
C PHE A 6 -15.19 8.80 -1.48
N GLN A 7 -15.36 9.89 -0.74
CA GLN A 7 -14.50 10.28 0.36
C GLN A 7 -15.16 9.89 1.69
N ILE A 8 -14.36 9.36 2.61
CA ILE A 8 -14.70 9.16 4.01
C ILE A 8 -14.02 10.28 4.79
N ASP A 9 -14.81 11.09 5.48
CA ASP A 9 -14.40 12.24 6.30
C ASP A 9 -14.95 12.12 7.73
N ILE A 10 -15.21 10.88 8.16
CA ILE A 10 -15.80 10.56 9.47
C ILE A 10 -14.96 9.48 10.14
N ASP A 11 -14.54 9.76 11.36
CA ASP A 11 -13.83 8.84 12.24
C ASP A 11 -14.63 7.56 12.54
N ASN A 12 -13.92 6.45 12.71
CA ASN A 12 -14.47 5.18 13.19
C ASN A 12 -15.62 4.61 12.35
N LEU A 13 -15.79 5.05 11.11
CA LEU A 13 -16.79 4.51 10.19
C LEU A 13 -16.46 3.06 9.84
N THR A 14 -17.43 2.16 10.00
CA THR A 14 -17.35 0.78 9.51
C THR A 14 -18.25 0.61 8.30
N LEU A 15 -17.66 0.23 7.16
CA LEU A 15 -18.38 -0.23 5.98
C LEU A 15 -18.22 -1.75 5.88
N ARG A 16 -19.35 -2.45 5.78
CA ARG A 16 -19.35 -3.91 5.65
C ARG A 16 -20.53 -4.42 4.84
N SER A 17 -20.32 -5.53 4.14
CA SER A 17 -21.42 -6.29 3.54
C SER A 17 -22.16 -7.14 4.59
N MET A 18 -23.30 -7.70 4.17
CA MET A 18 -23.96 -8.75 4.93
C MET A 18 -23.10 -10.04 4.89
N PRO A 19 -23.06 -10.82 5.99
CA PRO A 19 -22.24 -12.05 6.02
C PRO A 19 -22.57 -13.02 4.88
N GLY A 20 -21.55 -13.43 4.13
CA GLY A 20 -21.69 -14.34 2.99
C GLY A 20 -22.01 -13.65 1.65
N GLU A 21 -22.13 -12.32 1.64
CA GLU A 21 -22.32 -11.51 0.44
C GLU A 21 -21.12 -10.58 0.22
N TRP A 22 -20.97 -10.12 -1.02
CA TRP A 22 -20.03 -9.05 -1.37
C TRP A 22 -20.83 -7.80 -1.74
N ALA A 23 -20.58 -6.71 -1.02
CA ALA A 23 -20.98 -5.39 -1.50
C ALA A 23 -19.86 -4.90 -2.43
N VAL A 24 -20.19 -4.68 -3.69
CA VAL A 24 -19.24 -4.19 -4.71
C VAL A 24 -19.30 -2.67 -4.75
N ILE A 25 -18.15 -2.04 -4.55
CA ILE A 25 -17.94 -0.61 -4.70
C ILE A 25 -17.05 -0.41 -5.92
N GLU A 26 -17.61 0.23 -6.95
CA GLU A 26 -16.96 0.40 -8.24
C GLU A 26 -16.84 1.88 -8.60
N SER A 27 -15.68 2.28 -9.12
CA SER A 27 -15.47 3.59 -9.73
C SER A 27 -14.83 3.44 -11.12
N PRO A 28 -15.20 4.26 -12.13
CA PRO A 28 -14.64 4.13 -13.48
C PRO A 28 -13.12 4.37 -13.56
N LEU A 29 -12.43 3.60 -14.40
CA LEU A 29 -11.01 3.80 -14.72
C LEU A 29 -10.72 5.07 -15.54
N THR A 30 -11.73 5.61 -16.22
CA THR A 30 -11.58 6.71 -17.18
C THR A 30 -11.84 8.08 -16.58
N GLN A 31 -12.33 8.13 -15.34
CA GLN A 31 -12.77 9.36 -14.73
C GLN A 31 -11.63 10.02 -13.96
N PHE A 32 -11.00 11.01 -14.60
CA PHE A 32 -10.08 11.92 -13.94
C PHE A 32 -10.83 13.14 -13.40
N THR A 33 -10.78 13.35 -12.09
CA THR A 33 -11.18 14.58 -11.41
C THR A 33 -9.94 15.33 -10.92
N ASP A 34 -10.01 16.66 -10.91
CA ASP A 34 -8.97 17.48 -10.28
C ASP A 34 -8.96 17.19 -8.76
N GLY A 35 -7.77 16.98 -8.18
CA GLY A 35 -7.60 16.88 -6.73
C GLY A 35 -7.76 15.47 -6.14
N HIS A 36 -7.03 14.48 -6.64
CA HIS A 36 -6.82 13.16 -6.02
C HIS A 36 -8.07 12.37 -5.54
N GLN A 37 -9.29 12.79 -5.93
CA GLN A 37 -10.57 12.10 -5.69
C GLN A 37 -10.79 10.96 -6.71
N ASN A 38 -9.69 10.36 -7.15
CA ASN A 38 -9.60 9.44 -8.28
C ASN A 38 -9.48 7.98 -7.82
N SER A 39 -9.56 7.75 -6.51
CA SER A 39 -9.62 6.41 -5.91
C SER A 39 -11.06 5.93 -5.82
N VAL A 40 -11.30 4.63 -5.64
CA VAL A 40 -12.66 4.13 -5.36
C VAL A 40 -13.12 4.61 -3.97
N ILE A 41 -12.25 4.46 -2.97
CA ILE A 41 -12.44 4.96 -1.61
C ILE A 41 -11.24 5.82 -1.24
N ARG A 42 -11.49 7.02 -0.72
CA ARG A 42 -10.45 7.89 -0.15
C ARG A 42 -10.80 8.24 1.29
N TYR A 43 -9.89 7.98 2.22
CA TYR A 43 -9.97 8.53 3.57
C TYR A 43 -9.39 9.95 3.58
N SER A 44 -10.05 10.88 4.24
CA SER A 44 -9.57 12.25 4.44
C SER A 44 -8.42 12.26 5.45
N PHE A 45 -7.51 13.22 5.33
CA PHE A 45 -6.26 13.30 6.09
C PHE A 45 -6.43 13.40 7.61
N ASP A 46 -7.62 13.79 8.07
CA ASP A 46 -7.99 13.98 9.46
C ASP A 46 -8.81 12.82 10.04
N VAL A 47 -9.03 11.76 9.26
CA VAL A 47 -9.80 10.60 9.73
C VAL A 47 -8.95 9.73 10.66
N GLU A 48 -9.52 9.46 11.83
CA GLU A 48 -8.97 8.54 12.81
C GLU A 48 -9.88 7.32 12.99
N GLY A 49 -9.30 6.14 12.73
CA GLY A 49 -9.99 4.87 12.88
C GLY A 49 -11.04 4.60 11.81
N GLY A 50 -11.49 3.35 11.76
CA GLY A 50 -12.49 2.90 10.80
C GLY A 50 -12.20 1.49 10.33
N ARG A 51 -13.19 0.89 9.65
CA ARG A 51 -13.07 -0.49 9.17
C ARG A 51 -13.75 -0.68 7.81
N LEU A 52 -13.06 -1.34 6.89
CA LEU A 52 -13.64 -1.91 5.68
C LEU A 52 -13.64 -3.44 5.80
N GLU A 53 -14.79 -4.08 5.69
CA GLU A 53 -14.91 -5.53 5.89
C GLU A 53 -15.81 -6.21 4.86
N ASN A 54 -15.35 -7.32 4.28
CA ASN A 54 -16.13 -8.13 3.33
C ASN A 54 -16.65 -7.32 2.13
N LEU A 55 -15.84 -6.37 1.64
CA LEU A 55 -16.16 -5.51 0.49
C LEU A 55 -15.32 -5.89 -0.73
N GLU A 56 -15.93 -5.82 -1.91
CA GLU A 56 -15.22 -5.90 -3.18
C GLU A 56 -15.10 -4.48 -3.72
N ILE A 57 -13.87 -4.05 -3.97
CA ILE A 57 -13.53 -2.68 -4.37
C ILE A 57 -12.84 -2.77 -5.72
N THR A 58 -13.39 -2.13 -6.74
CA THR A 58 -12.88 -2.29 -8.10
C THR A 58 -12.86 -0.99 -8.91
N GLY A 59 -11.86 -0.88 -9.78
CA GLY A 59 -11.64 0.31 -10.59
C GLY A 59 -10.95 1.45 -9.84
N GLY A 60 -11.41 2.67 -10.07
CA GLY A 60 -10.74 3.90 -9.65
C GLY A 60 -9.62 4.29 -10.63
N TYR A 61 -9.59 5.57 -11.03
CA TYR A 61 -8.60 6.09 -11.95
C TYR A 61 -7.16 5.94 -11.43
N TYR A 62 -6.94 6.12 -10.13
CA TYR A 62 -5.66 5.87 -9.47
C TYR A 62 -5.71 4.62 -8.59
N TYR A 63 -6.45 4.66 -7.48
CA TYR A 63 -6.28 3.66 -6.42
C TYR A 63 -7.59 2.95 -6.08
N GLY A 64 -7.51 1.72 -5.56
CA GLY A 64 -8.66 1.08 -4.92
C GLY A 64 -9.02 1.82 -3.64
N VAL A 65 -8.08 1.84 -2.70
CA VAL A 65 -8.21 2.59 -1.44
C VAL A 65 -7.02 3.54 -1.27
N MET A 66 -7.30 4.78 -0.89
CA MET A 66 -6.29 5.77 -0.57
C MET A 66 -6.47 6.31 0.83
N PHE A 67 -5.38 6.31 1.60
CA PHE A 67 -5.25 7.07 2.84
C PHE A 67 -4.56 8.37 2.48
N TRP A 68 -5.33 9.45 2.46
CA TRP A 68 -4.84 10.76 2.06
C TRP A 68 -4.09 11.43 3.21
N ASP A 69 -3.13 12.28 2.88
CA ASP A 69 -2.46 13.17 3.83
C ASP A 69 -2.69 14.64 3.52
N TRP A 70 -2.40 15.51 4.48
CA TRP A 70 -2.38 16.94 4.22
C TRP A 70 -1.13 17.36 3.44
N TRP A 71 -0.07 16.54 3.44
CA TRP A 71 1.21 16.85 2.80
C TRP A 71 1.04 17.18 1.32
N ASP A 72 0.28 16.37 0.59
CA ASP A 72 -0.02 16.60 -0.83
C ASP A 72 -0.85 17.88 -1.10
N SER A 73 -1.41 18.52 -0.06
CA SER A 73 -2.35 19.64 -0.23
C SER A 73 -1.75 21.04 -0.08
N ASN A 74 -0.65 21.21 0.67
CA ASN A 74 0.10 22.47 0.75
C ASN A 74 1.53 22.21 1.21
N PHE A 75 2.48 22.40 0.30
CA PHE A 75 3.92 22.31 0.57
C PHE A 75 4.38 23.54 1.39
N ASP A 76 4.09 23.56 2.68
CA ASP A 76 4.67 24.51 3.63
C ASP A 76 5.57 23.74 4.61
N ALA A 77 6.89 23.95 4.47
CA ALA A 77 7.87 23.40 5.38
C ALA A 77 7.56 23.81 6.84
N GLY A 78 7.34 22.82 7.71
CA GLY A 78 6.95 23.02 9.11
C GLY A 78 5.44 23.08 9.37
N SER A 79 4.60 22.72 8.40
CA SER A 79 3.17 22.49 8.62
C SER A 79 2.94 21.21 9.45
N THR A 80 1.79 21.12 10.15
CA THR A 80 1.44 19.90 10.87
C THR A 80 1.06 18.82 9.86
N HIS A 81 1.85 17.76 9.77
CA HIS A 81 1.58 16.65 8.88
C HIS A 81 0.52 15.74 9.52
N MET A 82 -0.57 15.52 8.79
CA MET A 82 -1.69 14.68 9.19
C MET A 82 -1.99 13.73 8.05
N GLY A 83 -2.26 12.48 8.37
CA GLY A 83 -2.73 11.48 7.42
C GLY A 83 -3.75 10.57 8.07
N ALA A 84 -4.67 10.04 7.26
CA ALA A 84 -5.71 9.14 7.74
C ALA A 84 -5.09 7.95 8.47
N SER A 85 -5.43 7.74 9.73
CA SER A 85 -4.72 6.80 10.60
C SER A 85 -5.64 5.80 11.30
N GLY A 86 -5.08 4.67 11.76
CA GLY A 86 -5.79 3.68 12.58
C GLY A 86 -6.91 2.89 11.87
N VAL A 87 -6.95 2.91 10.54
CA VAL A 87 -7.99 2.21 9.75
C VAL A 87 -7.60 0.74 9.52
N THR A 88 -8.59 -0.16 9.62
CA THR A 88 -8.43 -1.58 9.31
C THR A 88 -9.20 -2.00 8.05
N LEU A 89 -8.52 -2.68 7.14
CA LEU A 89 -9.10 -3.38 6.00
C LEU A 89 -9.00 -4.89 6.31
N ASP A 90 -10.13 -5.61 6.38
CA ASP A 90 -10.14 -7.02 6.79
C ASP A 90 -11.09 -7.85 5.93
N GLY A 91 -10.55 -8.90 5.28
CA GLY A 91 -11.35 -9.78 4.44
C GLY A 91 -11.94 -9.07 3.22
N ILE A 92 -11.22 -8.12 2.63
CA ILE A 92 -11.70 -7.38 1.45
C ILE A 92 -11.06 -7.91 0.17
N LYS A 93 -11.65 -7.53 -0.97
CA LYS A 93 -11.06 -7.69 -2.31
C LYS A 93 -10.82 -6.33 -2.92
N ILE A 94 -9.61 -6.10 -3.45
CA ILE A 94 -9.30 -4.91 -4.24
C ILE A 94 -8.75 -5.36 -5.58
N HIS A 95 -9.39 -4.99 -6.69
CA HIS A 95 -8.89 -5.41 -7.99
C HIS A 95 -9.28 -4.51 -9.16
N ASP A 96 -8.60 -4.74 -10.28
CA ASP A 96 -8.80 -3.98 -11.52
C ASP A 96 -8.63 -2.46 -11.30
N THR A 97 -7.70 -2.06 -10.43
CA THR A 97 -7.45 -0.65 -10.11
C THR A 97 -6.60 0.04 -11.18
N GLY A 98 -6.70 1.37 -11.28
CA GLY A 98 -5.98 2.14 -12.29
C GLY A 98 -4.45 2.07 -12.16
N VAL A 99 -3.95 2.15 -10.92
CA VAL A 99 -2.53 2.13 -10.52
C VAL A 99 -2.37 1.18 -9.33
N ASP A 100 -2.37 1.66 -8.08
CA ASP A 100 -2.16 0.84 -6.89
C ASP A 100 -3.47 0.22 -6.39
N GLY A 101 -3.38 -0.93 -5.71
CA GLY A 101 -4.49 -1.46 -4.94
C GLY A 101 -4.79 -0.54 -3.74
N ILE A 102 -3.78 -0.35 -2.89
CA ILE A 102 -3.83 0.49 -1.70
C ILE A 102 -2.68 1.49 -1.73
N LYS A 103 -2.99 2.77 -1.54
CA LYS A 103 -2.00 3.85 -1.39
C LYS A 103 -2.04 4.42 0.02
N ILE A 104 -0.91 4.40 0.71
CA ILE A 104 -0.68 5.01 2.02
C ILE A 104 0.38 6.11 1.84
N THR A 105 0.03 7.33 2.22
CA THR A 105 0.86 8.52 2.07
C THR A 105 1.44 8.95 3.42
N PRO A 106 2.39 9.93 3.47
CA PRO A 106 2.97 10.41 4.72
C PRO A 106 1.97 10.63 5.87
N ALA A 107 2.39 10.25 7.08
CA ALA A 107 1.62 10.40 8.32
C ALA A 107 0.29 9.61 8.39
N ALA A 108 -0.08 8.83 7.36
CA ALA A 108 -1.17 7.86 7.42
C ALA A 108 -0.71 6.59 8.15
N ASN A 109 -0.81 6.61 9.48
CA ASN A 109 -0.18 5.65 10.36
C ASN A 109 -1.14 4.56 10.84
N ASP A 110 -0.59 3.46 11.35
CA ASP A 110 -1.34 2.38 12.00
C ASP A 110 -2.41 1.74 11.08
N ILE A 111 -2.17 1.78 9.76
CA ILE A 111 -3.02 1.13 8.77
C ILE A 111 -2.82 -0.38 8.84
N THR A 112 -3.92 -1.11 9.00
CA THR A 112 -3.91 -2.57 9.18
C THR A 112 -4.67 -3.24 8.04
N ILE A 113 -4.02 -4.10 7.27
CA ILE A 113 -4.55 -4.79 6.10
C ILE A 113 -4.45 -6.30 6.36
N LEU A 114 -5.60 -6.94 6.53
CA LEU A 114 -5.73 -8.32 7.01
C LEU A 114 -6.53 -9.17 6.03
N ASN A 115 -6.08 -10.42 5.84
CA ASN A 115 -6.87 -11.49 5.22
C ASN A 115 -7.51 -11.10 3.87
N SER A 116 -6.88 -10.19 3.13
CA SER A 116 -7.46 -9.56 1.94
C SER A 116 -6.84 -10.07 0.65
N GLU A 117 -7.57 -9.98 -0.45
CA GLU A 117 -7.13 -10.36 -1.78
C GLU A 117 -6.94 -9.08 -2.63
N ILE A 118 -5.73 -8.84 -3.16
CA ILE A 118 -5.41 -7.63 -3.93
C ILE A 118 -4.78 -8.05 -5.26
N TYR A 119 -5.41 -7.71 -6.40
CA TYR A 119 -4.95 -8.25 -7.68
C TYR A 119 -5.33 -7.44 -8.91
N ASN A 120 -4.73 -7.74 -10.06
CA ASN A 120 -5.01 -7.09 -11.34
C ASN A 120 -4.91 -5.55 -11.29
N THR A 121 -3.93 -5.02 -10.57
CA THR A 121 -3.72 -3.56 -10.48
C THR A 121 -3.11 -3.02 -11.79
N GLY A 122 -3.02 -1.69 -11.92
CA GLY A 122 -2.39 -1.07 -13.09
C GLY A 122 -3.18 -1.14 -14.40
N ARG A 123 -4.52 -1.19 -14.34
CA ARG A 123 -5.41 -1.27 -15.52
C ARG A 123 -5.38 -0.02 -16.39
N ARG A 124 -5.03 1.12 -15.81
CA ARG A 124 -4.79 2.37 -16.55
C ARG A 124 -3.32 2.49 -16.96
N THR A 125 -2.41 2.22 -16.04
CA THR A 125 -0.97 2.20 -16.31
C THR A 125 -0.29 1.18 -15.42
N LYS A 126 0.67 0.45 -15.98
CA LYS A 126 1.51 -0.50 -15.25
C LYS A 126 2.66 0.16 -14.48
N SER A 127 2.94 1.44 -14.78
CA SER A 127 4.06 2.16 -14.18
C SER A 127 3.77 2.43 -12.70
N SER A 128 4.58 1.85 -11.81
CA SER A 128 4.42 1.98 -10.35
C SER A 128 3.03 1.58 -9.86
N ALA A 129 2.50 0.47 -10.39
CA ALA A 129 1.19 -0.04 -10.03
C ALA A 129 1.35 -1.25 -9.10
N ASP A 130 1.34 -0.97 -7.81
CA ASP A 130 1.68 -1.89 -6.74
C ASP A 130 0.41 -2.50 -6.11
N GLY A 131 0.56 -3.57 -5.34
CA GLY A 131 -0.53 -4.12 -4.55
C GLY A 131 -0.82 -3.20 -3.36
N ILE A 132 0.19 -3.00 -2.52
CA ILE A 132 0.20 -2.07 -1.40
C ILE A 132 1.43 -1.16 -1.54
N ASP A 133 1.19 0.13 -1.76
CA ASP A 133 2.21 1.17 -1.77
C ASP A 133 2.12 1.98 -0.48
N ASN A 134 3.11 1.79 0.40
CA ASN A 134 3.30 2.60 1.60
C ASN A 134 4.51 3.52 1.44
N ASN A 135 4.25 4.82 1.37
CA ASN A 135 5.25 5.87 1.36
C ASN A 135 5.08 6.71 2.62
N ASN A 136 5.89 6.42 3.65
CA ASN A 136 5.92 7.16 4.92
C ASN A 136 4.64 7.08 5.80
N GLY A 137 3.90 5.97 5.73
CA GLY A 137 2.92 5.58 6.75
C GLY A 137 3.53 4.62 7.75
N ASP A 138 3.61 5.00 9.02
CA ASP A 138 4.26 4.21 10.06
C ASP A 138 3.37 3.09 10.60
N ARG A 139 4.04 2.04 11.10
CA ARG A 139 3.42 0.93 11.84
C ARG A 139 2.33 0.22 11.04
N MET A 140 2.48 0.15 9.72
CA MET A 140 1.57 -0.61 8.88
C MET A 140 1.66 -2.09 9.25
N ILE A 141 0.51 -2.76 9.34
CA ILE A 141 0.43 -4.22 9.46
C ILE A 141 -0.19 -4.76 8.18
N ALA A 142 0.58 -5.48 7.37
CA ALA A 142 0.07 -6.27 6.25
C ALA A 142 0.19 -7.75 6.62
N ARG A 143 -0.94 -8.40 6.95
CA ARG A 143 -0.96 -9.79 7.41
C ARG A 143 -1.99 -10.67 6.73
N GLY A 144 -1.56 -11.87 6.31
CA GLY A 144 -2.49 -12.89 5.83
C GLY A 144 -3.13 -12.56 4.49
N ASN A 145 -2.58 -11.61 3.74
CA ASN A 145 -3.12 -11.18 2.46
C ASN A 145 -2.64 -12.08 1.32
N TYR A 146 -3.44 -12.18 0.28
CA TYR A 146 -3.08 -12.78 -0.99
C TYR A 146 -2.99 -11.68 -2.05
N ILE A 147 -1.81 -11.46 -2.61
CA ILE A 147 -1.54 -10.37 -3.56
C ILE A 147 -0.99 -10.98 -4.84
N HIS A 148 -1.68 -10.78 -5.97
CA HIS A 148 -1.28 -11.44 -7.21
C HIS A 148 -1.64 -10.69 -8.49
N ASP A 149 -1.03 -11.05 -9.62
CA ASP A 149 -1.26 -10.38 -10.91
C ASP A 149 -1.03 -8.86 -10.84
N VAL A 150 0.05 -8.45 -10.18
CA VAL A 150 0.41 -7.03 -9.95
C VAL A 150 1.59 -6.67 -10.84
N PRO A 151 1.51 -5.69 -11.75
CA PRO A 151 2.62 -5.35 -12.63
C PRO A 151 3.82 -4.70 -11.91
N GLY A 152 3.59 -4.04 -10.77
CA GLY A 152 4.60 -3.45 -9.91
C GLY A 152 5.03 -4.37 -8.75
N ILE A 153 5.22 -3.78 -7.59
CA ILE A 153 5.62 -4.45 -6.35
C ILE A 153 4.38 -4.98 -5.62
N GLY A 154 4.47 -6.19 -5.05
CA GLY A 154 3.36 -6.74 -4.25
C GLY A 154 3.09 -5.91 -2.99
N ILE A 155 4.10 -5.72 -2.14
CA ILE A 155 4.06 -4.87 -0.94
C ILE A 155 5.31 -4.00 -0.86
N LEU A 156 5.14 -2.68 -0.86
CA LEU A 156 6.22 -1.70 -0.78
C LEU A 156 6.15 -0.92 0.53
N THR A 157 7.28 -0.79 1.23
CA THR A 157 7.52 0.29 2.19
C THR A 157 8.62 1.22 1.67
N SER A 158 8.41 2.52 1.83
CA SER A 158 9.30 3.59 1.35
C SER A 158 9.07 4.87 2.15
N GLY A 159 9.69 5.99 1.80
CA GLY A 159 9.37 7.28 2.43
C GLY A 159 9.91 7.48 3.84
N GLY A 160 10.65 6.52 4.39
CA GLY A 160 11.05 6.56 5.80
C GLY A 160 10.06 5.89 6.75
N THR A 161 9.15 5.06 6.24
CA THR A 161 8.24 4.23 7.04
C THR A 161 8.95 3.55 8.22
N GLU A 162 8.42 3.72 9.42
CA GLU A 162 8.95 3.14 10.66
C GLU A 162 8.06 2.02 11.23
N GLY A 163 8.69 0.94 11.70
CA GLY A 163 8.03 -0.04 12.56
C GLY A 163 6.94 -0.90 11.90
N SER A 164 6.95 -1.03 10.57
CA SER A 164 5.95 -1.82 9.85
C SER A 164 6.18 -3.33 9.98
N LEU A 165 5.10 -4.11 9.90
CA LEU A 165 5.10 -5.56 9.97
C LEU A 165 4.39 -6.18 8.76
N ILE A 166 5.16 -6.90 7.95
CA ILE A 166 4.68 -7.61 6.77
C ILE A 166 4.83 -9.11 7.04
N GLU A 167 3.73 -9.80 7.31
CA GLU A 167 3.81 -11.23 7.67
C GLU A 167 2.70 -12.13 7.16
N GLN A 168 3.02 -13.40 6.95
CA GLN A 168 2.02 -14.42 6.58
C GLN A 168 1.24 -14.10 5.29
N ASN A 169 1.78 -13.24 4.42
CA ASN A 169 1.19 -12.95 3.13
C ASN A 169 1.64 -13.98 2.10
N PHE A 170 0.79 -14.22 1.11
CA PHE A 170 1.14 -14.91 -0.11
C PHE A 170 1.17 -13.89 -1.25
N VAL A 171 2.32 -13.70 -1.87
CA VAL A 171 2.53 -12.78 -3.00
C VAL A 171 2.93 -13.61 -4.22
N GLU A 172 2.20 -13.47 -5.32
CA GLU A 172 2.39 -14.29 -6.53
C GLU A 172 2.34 -13.45 -7.81
N ASP A 173 3.11 -13.80 -8.83
CA ASP A 173 3.05 -13.19 -10.16
C ASP A 173 3.10 -11.65 -10.13
N THR A 174 4.19 -11.12 -9.58
CA THR A 174 4.47 -9.68 -9.58
C THR A 174 5.43 -9.34 -10.71
N GLY A 175 5.11 -8.35 -11.55
CA GLY A 175 6.04 -7.86 -12.57
C GLY A 175 7.27 -7.18 -11.97
N GLY A 176 7.12 -6.54 -10.81
CA GLY A 176 8.20 -6.01 -9.99
C GLY A 176 8.69 -7.01 -8.94
N ALA A 177 9.12 -6.47 -7.79
CA ALA A 177 9.54 -7.28 -6.66
C ALA A 177 8.33 -7.78 -5.85
N GLY A 178 8.46 -8.92 -5.17
CA GLY A 178 7.36 -9.43 -4.34
C GLY A 178 7.10 -8.54 -3.13
N ILE A 179 8.10 -8.39 -2.25
CA ILE A 179 8.04 -7.51 -1.07
C ILE A 179 9.28 -6.64 -1.04
N VAL A 180 9.11 -5.35 -0.80
CA VAL A 180 10.20 -4.38 -0.72
C VAL A 180 10.14 -3.68 0.63
N ASN A 181 11.24 -3.82 1.39
CA ASN A 181 11.47 -3.15 2.66
C ASN A 181 12.43 -1.98 2.45
N GLY A 182 11.86 -0.78 2.32
CA GLY A 182 12.56 0.41 1.89
C GLY A 182 12.73 0.43 0.37
N PHE A 183 12.62 1.62 -0.24
CA PHE A 183 12.93 1.86 -1.64
C PHE A 183 13.13 3.36 -1.89
N TYR A 184 13.60 3.72 -3.08
CA TYR A 184 13.72 5.12 -3.46
C TYR A 184 12.38 5.84 -3.31
N THR A 185 12.43 7.00 -2.65
CA THR A 185 11.39 8.02 -2.63
C THR A 185 12.06 9.38 -2.78
N GLU A 186 11.29 10.41 -3.09
CA GLU A 186 11.82 11.76 -3.07
C GLU A 186 12.11 12.20 -1.62
N LEU A 187 13.21 12.94 -1.42
CA LEU A 187 13.63 13.41 -0.09
C LEU A 187 12.57 14.28 0.60
N GLU A 188 11.67 14.89 -0.19
CA GLU A 188 10.57 15.69 0.33
C GLU A 188 9.55 14.85 1.10
N TRP A 189 9.49 13.53 0.90
CA TRP A 189 8.58 12.65 1.63
C TRP A 189 9.20 12.05 2.88
N ILE A 190 10.41 12.46 3.25
CA ILE A 190 11.13 11.98 4.43
C ILE A 190 11.16 13.09 5.46
N GLU A 191 10.77 12.78 6.70
CA GLU A 191 10.83 13.70 7.85
C GLU A 191 12.29 13.90 8.29
N PRO A 192 12.96 15.03 7.99
CA PRO A 192 14.39 15.17 8.22
C PRO A 192 14.77 15.27 9.71
N ASP A 193 13.85 15.76 10.55
CA ASP A 193 14.08 15.89 12.00
C ASP A 193 13.96 14.54 12.71
N ALA A 194 13.03 13.69 12.28
CA ALA A 194 12.81 12.34 12.83
C ALA A 194 13.76 11.31 12.19
N ASN A 195 14.07 11.46 10.90
CA ASN A 195 14.92 10.57 10.11
C ASN A 195 16.07 11.35 9.43
N PRO A 196 17.04 11.87 10.22
CA PRO A 196 18.17 12.64 9.69
C PRO A 196 19.14 11.78 8.86
N GLY A 197 19.02 10.46 8.92
CA GLY A 197 19.79 9.52 8.11
C GLY A 197 19.20 9.27 6.72
N HIS A 198 17.99 9.79 6.44
CA HIS A 198 17.25 9.56 5.20
C HIS A 198 17.10 8.07 4.83
N PHE A 199 16.90 7.22 5.85
CA PHE A 199 16.61 5.81 5.61
C PHE A 199 15.26 5.66 4.94
N ALA A 200 15.13 4.77 3.95
CA ALA A 200 13.89 4.55 3.23
C ALA A 200 12.86 3.75 4.04
N SER A 201 13.33 2.98 5.03
CA SER A 201 12.52 2.35 6.06
C SER A 201 13.34 2.13 7.33
N ILE A 202 12.66 2.06 8.48
CA ILE A 202 13.28 1.90 9.81
C ILE A 202 12.52 0.81 10.57
N ASP A 203 13.25 -0.11 11.22
CA ASP A 203 12.73 -1.14 12.12
C ASP A 203 11.58 -2.01 11.53
N THR A 204 11.51 -2.12 10.20
CA THR A 204 10.48 -2.89 9.50
C THR A 204 10.81 -4.38 9.49
N ILE A 205 9.81 -5.20 9.78
CA ILE A 205 9.91 -6.66 9.87
C ILE A 205 9.16 -7.33 8.71
N VAL A 206 9.85 -8.18 7.96
CA VAL A 206 9.27 -9.01 6.89
C VAL A 206 9.44 -10.49 7.22
N ARG A 207 8.36 -11.20 7.56
CA ARG A 207 8.49 -12.60 8.03
C ARG A 207 7.38 -13.54 7.63
N ASN A 208 7.69 -14.83 7.54
CA ASN A 208 6.71 -15.89 7.30
C ASN A 208 5.85 -15.67 6.05
N ASN A 209 6.34 -14.92 5.05
CA ASN A 209 5.65 -14.71 3.79
C ASN A 209 6.07 -15.78 2.77
N ILE A 210 5.21 -16.01 1.78
CA ILE A 210 5.52 -16.81 0.61
C ILE A 210 5.49 -15.87 -0.59
N VAL A 211 6.56 -15.85 -1.38
CA VAL A 211 6.65 -15.09 -2.63
C VAL A 211 6.95 -16.06 -3.77
N VAL A 212 6.13 -16.02 -4.82
CA VAL A 212 6.22 -16.92 -5.98
C VAL A 212 6.22 -16.08 -7.25
N ASP A 213 7.09 -16.43 -8.20
CA ASP A 213 7.09 -15.85 -9.56
C ASP A 213 7.19 -14.31 -9.57
N ALA A 214 8.09 -13.74 -8.75
CA ALA A 214 8.38 -12.31 -8.78
C ALA A 214 9.39 -11.99 -9.90
N GLY A 215 9.04 -11.06 -10.79
CA GLY A 215 9.87 -10.63 -11.91
C GLY A 215 11.19 -10.00 -11.47
N GLN A 216 11.19 -9.24 -10.37
CA GLN A 216 12.40 -8.71 -9.72
C GLN A 216 12.68 -9.47 -8.41
N ALA A 217 13.27 -8.81 -7.40
CA ALA A 217 13.57 -9.50 -6.14
C ALA A 217 12.32 -10.12 -5.51
N GLY A 218 12.47 -11.31 -4.92
CA GLY A 218 11.41 -11.87 -4.09
C GLY A 218 11.22 -11.01 -2.84
N ILE A 219 12.33 -10.70 -2.16
CA ILE A 219 12.39 -9.68 -1.12
C ILE A 219 13.55 -8.71 -1.40
N GLY A 220 13.24 -7.42 -1.53
CA GLY A 220 14.21 -6.34 -1.63
C GLY A 220 14.36 -5.57 -0.33
N ILE A 221 15.59 -5.18 0.02
CA ILE A 221 15.90 -4.35 1.19
C ILE A 221 16.76 -3.19 0.70
N TYR A 222 16.23 -1.96 0.71
CA TYR A 222 16.90 -0.80 0.14
C TYR A 222 16.93 0.37 1.09
N GLY A 223 18.13 0.85 1.44
CA GLY A 223 18.29 2.02 2.32
C GLY A 223 17.61 1.85 3.69
N ALA A 224 17.43 0.62 4.16
CA ALA A 224 16.68 0.29 5.36
C ALA A 224 17.57 0.24 6.61
N LEU A 225 17.11 0.83 7.71
CA LEU A 225 17.76 0.74 9.02
C LEU A 225 17.12 -0.36 9.87
N ASN A 226 17.94 -1.25 10.44
CA ASN A 226 17.49 -2.32 11.35
C ASN A 226 16.38 -3.23 10.78
N ALA A 227 16.32 -3.37 9.45
CA ALA A 227 15.39 -4.27 8.79
C ALA A 227 15.60 -5.72 9.25
N GLN A 228 14.50 -6.43 9.53
CA GLN A 228 14.53 -7.83 9.91
C GLN A 228 13.76 -8.68 8.90
N VAL A 229 14.43 -9.63 8.26
CA VAL A 229 13.82 -10.53 7.28
C VAL A 229 14.06 -11.97 7.69
N TYR A 230 13.01 -12.73 8.00
CA TYR A 230 13.15 -14.11 8.50
C TYR A 230 12.00 -15.04 8.12
N ASN A 231 12.32 -16.31 7.90
CA ASN A 231 11.36 -17.40 7.64
C ASN A 231 10.43 -17.17 6.44
N ASN A 232 10.86 -16.40 5.44
CA ASN A 232 10.13 -16.26 4.19
C ASN A 232 10.51 -17.38 3.22
N THR A 233 9.56 -17.81 2.40
CA THR A 233 9.79 -18.78 1.31
C THR A 233 9.71 -18.05 -0.01
N LEU A 234 10.76 -18.14 -0.82
CA LEU A 234 10.82 -17.53 -2.15
C LEU A 234 10.97 -18.63 -3.18
N VAL A 235 10.10 -18.62 -4.18
CA VAL A 235 10.06 -19.61 -5.27
C VAL A 235 10.08 -18.84 -6.58
N ASN A 236 11.00 -19.18 -7.49
CA ASN A 236 11.10 -18.55 -8.82
C ASN A 236 11.05 -17.01 -8.79
N ALA A 237 11.81 -16.40 -7.89
CA ALA A 237 11.94 -14.95 -7.87
C ALA A 237 13.18 -14.50 -8.67
N ALA A 238 13.16 -13.26 -9.13
CA ALA A 238 14.21 -12.63 -9.93
C ALA A 238 14.36 -13.22 -11.33
N ASP A 239 13.23 -13.47 -12.00
CA ASP A 239 13.21 -14.00 -13.37
C ASP A 239 13.62 -12.98 -14.44
N ASP A 240 13.50 -11.67 -14.16
CA ASP A 240 13.90 -10.57 -15.07
C ASP A 240 15.09 -9.76 -14.53
N ALA A 241 15.12 -9.42 -13.24
CA ALA A 241 16.16 -8.59 -12.65
C ALA A 241 16.41 -8.84 -11.14
N GLN A 242 17.46 -8.20 -10.60
CA GLN A 242 17.86 -8.27 -9.19
C GLN A 242 18.26 -9.69 -8.76
N ALA A 243 17.91 -10.10 -7.53
CA ALA A 243 18.18 -11.41 -6.97
C ALA A 243 17.00 -11.80 -6.06
N PRO A 244 16.76 -13.11 -5.79
CA PRO A 244 15.65 -13.53 -4.96
C PRO A 244 15.58 -12.80 -3.61
N ILE A 245 16.75 -12.57 -2.99
CA ILE A 245 16.92 -11.60 -1.91
C ILE A 245 17.91 -10.54 -2.38
N GLN A 246 17.49 -9.28 -2.43
CA GLN A 246 18.32 -8.16 -2.88
C GLN A 246 18.59 -7.17 -1.73
N PHE A 247 19.83 -6.72 -1.64
CA PHE A 247 20.25 -5.62 -0.77
C PHE A 247 20.71 -4.44 -1.62
N GLY A 248 20.22 -3.24 -1.32
CA GLY A 248 20.69 -2.00 -1.94
C GLY A 248 20.74 -0.86 -0.91
N GLY A 249 21.47 0.19 -1.23
CA GLY A 249 21.65 1.36 -0.37
C GLY A 249 21.93 2.60 -1.20
#